data_AF-A0A511MK71-F1
#
_entry.id   AF-A0A511MK71-F1
#
_cell.length_a   1.000
_cell.length_b   1.000
_cell.length_c   1.000
_cell.angle_alpha   90.00
_cell.angle_beta   90.00
_cell.angle_gamma   90.00
#
_symmetry.space_group_name_H-M   'P 1'
#
loop_
_entity.id
_entity.type
_entity.pdbx_description
1 polymer ?
#
loop_
_entity_poly.entity_id
_entity_poly.type
_entity_poly.pdbx_seq_one_letter_code
_entity_poly.pdbx_strand_id
1 'polypeptide(L)'
;MPDAKAVLISLVLDADNTFVTAVTAEALLRRKDVVGLGVVAASFADADGSQSEWIGTALNDVYGVFADERDVAVRICSTLSRDPDAQIRRGAIDLIGLLERIDPVLRPM
;
A
#
# COMPACT_ATOMS: atom_id res chain seq x y z
N MET A 1 -4.97 1.78 25.54
CA MET A 1 -4.43 0.91 24.48
C MET A 1 -4.09 1.80 23.30
N PRO A 2 -2.95 1.59 22.61
CA PRO A 2 -2.66 2.35 21.41
C PRO A 2 -3.72 2.05 20.33
N ASP A 3 -4.02 3.04 19.51
CA ASP A 3 -4.88 2.89 18.34
C ASP A 3 -4.24 1.85 17.39
N ALA A 4 -5.02 0.86 16.97
CA ALA A 4 -4.56 -0.20 16.08
C ALA A 4 -3.98 0.35 14.77
N LYS A 5 -4.56 1.44 14.22
CA LYS A 5 -4.02 2.10 13.02
C LYS A 5 -2.60 2.61 13.25
N ALA A 6 -2.36 3.29 14.37
CA ALA A 6 -1.05 3.84 14.70
C ALA A 6 0.02 2.74 14.88
N VAL A 7 -0.34 1.63 15.52
CA VAL A 7 0.56 0.47 15.65
C VAL A 7 0.91 -0.13 14.30
N LEU A 8 -0.08 -0.33 13.42
CA LEU A 8 0.15 -0.86 12.09
C LEU A 8 1.04 0.06 11.25
N ILE A 9 0.83 1.38 11.33
CA ILE A 9 1.69 2.37 10.66
C ILE A 9 3.13 2.23 11.15
N SER A 10 3.35 2.10 12.46
CA SER A 10 4.70 1.95 13.02
C SER A 10 5.40 0.67 12.58
N LEU A 11 4.66 -0.42 12.34
CA LEU A 11 5.22 -1.68 11.84
C LEU A 11 5.56 -1.59 10.34
N VAL A 12 4.75 -0.89 9.55
CA VAL A 12 5.09 -0.64 8.13
C VAL A 12 6.31 0.28 8.04
N LEU A 13 6.44 1.25 8.95
CA LEU A 13 7.56 2.19 9.03
C LEU A 13 8.68 1.73 9.98
N ASP A 14 8.85 0.41 10.15
CA ASP A 14 9.93 -0.13 10.97
C ASP A 14 11.29 0.21 10.32
N ALA A 15 12.09 1.05 11.00
CA ALA A 15 13.39 1.49 10.50
C ALA A 15 14.52 0.48 10.78
N ASP A 16 14.32 -0.42 11.74
CA ASP A 16 15.34 -1.38 12.18
C ASP A 16 15.22 -2.70 11.41
N ASN A 17 14.03 -3.03 10.92
CA ASN A 17 13.75 -4.31 10.28
C ASN A 17 12.85 -4.19 9.04
N THR A 18 13.50 -4.14 7.88
CA THR A 18 12.83 -4.08 6.58
C THR A 18 11.94 -5.30 6.29
N PHE A 19 12.20 -6.45 6.91
CA PHE A 19 11.31 -7.61 6.80
C PHE A 19 9.96 -7.33 7.47
N VAL A 20 9.93 -6.59 8.59
CA VAL A 20 8.68 -6.18 9.25
C VAL A 20 7.90 -5.23 8.35
N THR A 21 8.55 -4.26 7.70
CA THR A 21 7.93 -3.41 6.68
C THR A 21 7.28 -4.25 5.58
N ALA A 22 8.05 -5.15 4.95
CA ALA A 22 7.58 -5.95 3.82
C ALA A 22 6.38 -6.84 4.19
N VAL A 23 6.50 -7.65 5.25
CA VAL A 23 5.43 -8.60 5.62
C VAL A 23 4.18 -7.90 6.15
N THR A 24 4.35 -6.76 6.84
CA THR A 24 3.20 -5.99 7.35
C THR A 24 2.46 -5.33 6.19
N ALA A 25 3.18 -4.70 5.26
CA ALA A 25 2.59 -4.12 4.06
C ALA A 25 1.87 -5.21 3.24
N GLU A 26 2.51 -6.34 2.98
CA GLU A 26 1.91 -7.45 2.23
C GLU A 26 0.62 -7.97 2.90
N ALA A 27 0.65 -8.19 4.22
CA ALA A 27 -0.52 -8.66 4.96
C ALA A 27 -1.69 -7.66 4.88
N LEU A 28 -1.42 -6.37 4.95
CA LEU A 28 -2.44 -5.32 4.80
C LEU A 28 -3.01 -5.28 3.38
N LEU A 29 -2.16 -5.39 2.36
CA LEU A 29 -2.57 -5.37 0.95
C LEU A 29 -3.39 -6.60 0.57
N ARG A 30 -3.05 -7.79 1.09
CA ARG A 30 -3.80 -9.03 0.85
C ARG A 30 -5.25 -9.00 1.35
N ARG A 31 -5.60 -8.05 2.24
CA ARG A 31 -6.99 -7.82 2.66
C ARG A 31 -7.87 -7.28 1.53
N LYS A 32 -7.26 -6.61 0.54
CA LYS A 32 -7.94 -6.01 -0.64
C LYS A 32 -9.12 -5.11 -0.26
N ASP A 33 -8.96 -4.38 0.83
CA ASP A 33 -9.98 -3.47 1.36
C ASP A 33 -9.44 -2.06 1.58
N VAL A 34 -10.38 -1.12 1.77
CA VAL A 34 -10.09 0.30 1.97
C VAL A 34 -9.27 0.53 3.24
N VAL A 35 -9.47 -0.29 4.27
CA VAL A 35 -8.77 -0.13 5.56
C VAL A 35 -7.30 -0.49 5.44
N GLY A 36 -6.97 -1.65 4.84
CA GLY A 36 -5.59 -2.08 4.63
C GLY A 36 -4.83 -1.15 3.70
N LEU A 37 -5.41 -0.79 2.56
CA LEU A 37 -4.82 0.18 1.64
C LEU A 37 -4.70 1.58 2.25
N GLY A 38 -5.64 1.99 3.12
CA GLY A 38 -5.56 3.25 3.84
C GLY A 38 -4.38 3.32 4.81
N VAL A 39 -4.06 2.22 5.51
CA VAL A 39 -2.86 2.14 6.36
C VAL A 39 -1.60 2.20 5.51
N VAL A 40 -1.51 1.42 4.43
CA VAL A 40 -0.34 1.42 3.56
C VAL A 40 -0.14 2.77 2.88
N ALA A 41 -1.21 3.44 2.45
CA ALA A 41 -1.17 4.80 1.92
C ALA A 41 -0.65 5.79 2.97
N ALA A 42 -1.18 5.76 4.19
CA ALA A 42 -0.69 6.63 5.26
C ALA A 42 0.82 6.41 5.51
N SER A 43 1.25 5.15 5.63
CA SER A 43 2.67 4.84 5.83
C SER A 43 3.53 5.30 4.65
N PHE A 44 3.13 5.00 3.41
CA PHE A 44 3.91 5.34 2.22
C PHE A 44 4.17 6.85 2.09
N ALA A 45 3.24 7.70 2.57
CA ALA A 45 3.42 9.15 2.55
C ALA A 45 4.61 9.65 3.39
N ASP A 46 5.00 8.90 4.43
CA ASP A 46 6.10 9.25 5.35
C ASP A 46 7.30 8.30 5.23
N ALA A 47 7.22 7.29 4.35
CA ALA A 47 8.23 6.26 4.21
C ALA A 47 9.56 6.84 3.71
N ASP A 48 10.66 6.38 4.29
CA ASP A 48 11.98 6.65 3.73
C ASP A 48 12.21 5.84 2.43
N GLY A 49 13.40 6.01 1.82
CA GLY A 49 13.72 5.33 0.57
C GLY A 49 13.71 3.80 0.67
N SER A 50 14.19 3.23 1.79
CA SER A 50 14.21 1.78 1.98
C SER A 50 12.81 1.25 2.24
N GLN A 51 12.06 1.90 3.11
CA GLN A 51 10.68 1.53 3.42
C GLN A 51 9.79 1.62 2.18
N SER A 52 9.95 2.67 1.37
CA SER A 52 9.23 2.84 0.11
C SER A 52 9.53 1.72 -0.89
N GLU A 53 10.79 1.27 -0.98
CA GLU A 53 11.18 0.14 -1.82
C GLU A 53 10.48 -1.15 -1.40
N TRP A 54 10.48 -1.48 -0.10
CA TRP A 54 9.84 -2.69 0.41
C TRP A 54 8.31 -2.66 0.32
N ILE A 55 7.68 -1.49 0.50
CA ILE A 55 6.25 -1.33 0.23
C ILE A 55 5.97 -1.54 -1.27
N GLY A 56 6.83 -1.04 -2.15
CA GLY A 56 6.75 -1.27 -3.60
C GLY A 56 6.87 -2.75 -3.97
N THR A 57 7.80 -3.48 -3.35
CA THR A 57 7.92 -4.94 -3.51
C THR A 57 6.64 -5.65 -3.08
N ALA A 58 6.08 -5.30 -1.91
CA ALA A 58 4.84 -5.89 -1.43
C ALA A 58 3.65 -5.60 -2.37
N LEU A 59 3.56 -4.41 -2.96
CA LEU A 59 2.57 -4.11 -4.00
C LEU A 59 2.72 -5.03 -5.21
N ASN A 60 3.95 -5.22 -5.70
CA ASN A 60 4.21 -6.08 -6.84
C ASN A 60 3.90 -7.55 -6.53
N ASP A 61 4.22 -8.02 -5.33
CA ASP A 61 3.96 -9.40 -4.90
C ASP A 61 2.45 -9.68 -4.79
N VAL A 62 1.66 -8.70 -4.35
CA VAL A 62 0.21 -8.86 -4.21
C VAL A 62 -0.56 -8.62 -5.50
N TYR A 63 -0.16 -7.64 -6.31
CA TYR A 63 -0.92 -7.19 -7.48
C TYR A 63 -0.26 -7.47 -8.84
N GLY A 64 0.93 -8.06 -8.86
CA GLY A 64 1.68 -8.36 -10.10
C GLY A 64 1.13 -9.53 -10.91
N VAL A 65 0.20 -10.32 -10.37
CA VAL A 65 -0.32 -11.51 -11.08
C VAL A 65 -1.58 -11.19 -11.88
N PHE A 66 -2.60 -10.60 -11.26
CA PHE A 66 -3.92 -10.43 -11.87
C PHE A 66 -4.25 -8.96 -12.11
N ALA A 67 -4.49 -8.59 -13.37
CA ALA A 67 -4.84 -7.22 -13.74
C ALA A 67 -6.10 -6.71 -13.02
N ASP A 68 -7.14 -7.54 -12.90
CA ASP A 68 -8.38 -7.16 -12.21
C ASP A 68 -8.14 -6.77 -10.75
N GLU A 69 -7.23 -7.46 -10.07
CA GLU A 69 -6.90 -7.18 -8.66
C GLU A 69 -6.11 -5.88 -8.53
N ARG A 70 -5.15 -5.65 -9.43
CA ARG A 70 -4.45 -4.36 -9.53
C ARG A 70 -5.42 -3.22 -9.80
N ASP A 71 -6.36 -3.42 -10.72
CA ASP A 71 -7.34 -2.38 -11.08
C ASP A 71 -8.34 -2.10 -9.95
N VAL A 72 -8.71 -3.12 -9.16
CA VAL A 72 -9.46 -2.93 -7.91
C VAL A 72 -8.66 -2.05 -6.94
N ALA A 73 -7.36 -2.33 -6.75
CA ALA A 73 -6.51 -1.55 -5.86
C ALA A 73 -6.40 -0.08 -6.33
N VAL A 74 -6.22 0.17 -7.64
CA VAL A 74 -6.22 1.53 -8.21
C VAL A 74 -7.53 2.26 -7.91
N ARG A 75 -8.69 1.60 -8.03
CA ARG A 75 -10.00 2.20 -7.70
C ARG A 75 -10.13 2.53 -6.21
N ILE A 76 -9.63 1.66 -5.33
CA ILE A 76 -9.62 1.92 -3.88
C ILE A 76 -8.73 3.14 -3.58
N CYS A 77 -7.51 3.18 -4.10
CA CYS A 77 -6.60 4.32 -3.93
C CYS A 77 -7.19 5.61 -4.52
N SER A 78 -7.91 5.54 -5.64
CA SER A 78 -8.63 6.69 -6.22
C SER A 78 -9.74 7.23 -5.31
N THR A 79 -10.31 6.37 -4.47
CA THR A 79 -11.27 6.80 -3.43
C THR A 79 -10.51 7.47 -2.27
N LEU A 80 -9.42 6.85 -1.82
CA LEU A 80 -8.55 7.36 -0.75
C LEU A 80 -7.83 8.67 -1.12
N SER A 81 -7.63 8.96 -2.40
CA SER A 81 -7.03 10.23 -2.85
C SER A 81 -7.91 11.46 -2.54
N ARG A 82 -9.13 11.24 -2.03
CA ARG A 82 -10.08 12.26 -1.57
C ARG A 82 -10.37 12.20 -0.06
N ASP A 83 -9.64 11.38 0.68
CA ASP A 83 -9.80 11.20 2.13
C ASP A 83 -9.62 12.54 2.90
N PRO A 84 -10.36 12.81 3.99
CA PRO A 84 -10.11 13.99 4.82
C PRO A 84 -8.67 14.03 5.39
N ASP A 85 -8.08 12.87 5.67
CA ASP A 85 -6.71 12.73 6.16
C ASP A 85 -5.69 13.04 5.03
N ALA A 86 -4.89 14.08 5.21
CA ALA A 86 -3.93 14.54 4.22
C ALA A 86 -2.82 13.53 3.94
N GLN A 87 -2.44 12.74 4.95
CA GLN A 87 -1.42 11.72 4.85
C GLN A 87 -1.91 10.56 3.97
N ILE A 88 -3.14 10.08 4.23
CA ILE A 88 -3.80 9.06 3.41
C ILE A 88 -3.95 9.54 1.97
N ARG A 89 -4.43 10.77 1.74
CA ARG A 89 -4.58 11.30 0.37
C ARG A 89 -3.28 11.32 -0.39
N ARG A 90 -2.20 11.83 0.23
CA ARG A 90 -0.90 11.96 -0.43
C ARG A 90 -0.37 10.59 -0.83
N GLY A 91 -0.30 9.67 0.13
CA GLY A 91 0.19 8.33 -0.15
C GLY A 91 -0.70 7.58 -1.16
N ALA A 92 -2.02 7.75 -1.11
CA ALA A 92 -2.90 7.13 -2.09
C ALA A 92 -2.62 7.59 -3.53
N ILE A 93 -2.29 8.87 -3.74
CA ILE A 93 -1.88 9.39 -5.05
C ILE A 93 -0.59 8.73 -5.50
N ASP A 94 0.39 8.61 -4.62
CA ASP A 94 1.69 8.02 -4.96
C ASP A 94 1.58 6.51 -5.23
N LEU A 95 0.76 5.80 -4.45
CA LEU A 95 0.45 4.39 -4.66
C LEU A 95 -0.26 4.13 -5.99
N ILE A 96 -1.14 5.03 -6.46
CA ILE A 96 -1.74 4.91 -7.81
C ILE A 96 -0.63 4.87 -8.86
N GLY A 97 0.33 5.78 -8.79
CA GLY A 97 1.46 5.81 -9.73
C GLY A 97 2.31 4.53 -9.69
N LEU A 98 2.48 3.90 -8.53
CA LEU A 98 3.16 2.61 -8.42
C LEU A 98 2.32 1.47 -9.01
N LEU A 99 1.04 1.39 -8.65
CA LEU A 99 0.12 0.36 -9.13
C LEU A 99 -0.05 0.39 -10.66
N GLU A 100 -0.11 1.57 -11.26
CA GLU A 100 -0.21 1.75 -12.71
C GLU A 100 1.06 1.31 -13.46
N ARG A 101 2.21 1.32 -12.78
CA ARG A 101 3.48 0.82 -13.33
C ARG A 101 3.65 -0.69 -13.22
N ILE A 102 2.83 -1.38 -12.42
CA ILE A 102 2.83 -2.84 -12.36
C ILE A 102 2.27 -3.37 -13.68
N ASP A 103 3.04 -4.25 -14.32
CA ASP A 103 2.63 -5.01 -15.50
C ASP A 103 2.13 -6.40 -15.06
N PRO A 104 0.80 -6.62 -14.97
CA PRO A 104 0.28 -7.86 -14.45
C PRO A 104 0.47 -9.00 -15.47
N VAL A 105 0.87 -10.18 -14.97
CA VAL A 105 1.11 -11.38 -15.81
C VAL A 105 -0.16 -11.82 -16.53
N LEU A 106 -1.31 -11.81 -15.84
CA LEU A 106 -2.59 -12.24 -16.37
C LEU A 106 -3.48 -11.02 -16.61
N ARG A 107 -3.81 -10.80 -17.90
CA ARG A 107 -4.66 -9.70 -18.36
C ARG A 107 -6.07 -10.21 -18.71
N PRO A 108 -7.10 -9.36 -18.64
CA PRO A 108 -8.45 -9.74 -19.05
C PRO A 108 -8.43 -10.15 -20.53
N MET A 109 -9.20 -11.19 -20.87
CA MET A 109 -9.37 -11.62 -22.27
C MET A 109 -10.26 -10.65 -23.05
#